data_AF-A0A5C7PCZ2-F1
#
_entry.id   AF-A0A5C7PCZ2-F1
#
_cell.length_a   1.000
_cell.length_b   1.000
_cell.length_c   1.000
_cell.angle_alpha   90.00
_cell.angle_beta   90.00
_cell.angle_gamma   90.00
#
_symmetry.space_group_name_H-M   'P 1'
#
loop_
_entity.id
_entity.type
_entity.pdbx_description
1 polymer ?
#
loop_
_entity_poly.entity_id
_entity_poly.type
_entity_poly.pdbx_seq_one_letter_code
_entity_poly.pdbx_strand_id
1 'polypeptide(L)'
;MFGHEGGYSNAKTDSGNYLNGKLVGTKYGVTGKTLAAHRGLNTLSAADVKALTLKEAEEIYRKSYWSQSGGSLLPIGVDYMAFDYGVNSGPSRAVKSLQRVVGVGQDGIVGGQTINAVNEYKGGIEKLLRDYADERMRFLRSLGGAQGWSANGRGWTIRVTGKDPNKQWKDQPGVIGNALAMVRKKLVEPTKEIPAGVPDGSAKADPKNIGIAEIVKNPEAWAPLGGLLSALGSVFSGSGPLQYALAAGVVVGIGVGVYYFVKRVRADG
;
A
#
# COMPACT_ATOMS: atom_id res chain seq x y z
N MET A 1 -15.64 1.08 3.84
CA MET A 1 -15.22 2.31 3.12
C MET A 1 -16.41 3.04 2.50
N PHE A 2 -17.38 2.32 1.92
CA PHE A 2 -18.60 2.92 1.39
C PHE A 2 -19.67 2.85 2.48
N GLY A 3 -19.92 3.95 3.19
CA GLY A 3 -21.12 4.05 4.02
C GLY A 3 -22.38 3.92 3.15
N HIS A 4 -23.56 3.90 3.77
CA HIS A 4 -24.88 3.82 3.11
C HIS A 4 -25.16 4.91 2.04
N GLU A 5 -24.21 5.82 1.80
CA GLU A 5 -24.29 7.03 0.97
C GLU A 5 -23.27 7.07 -0.20
N GLY A 6 -22.76 5.92 -0.67
CA GLY A 6 -21.86 5.86 -1.83
C GLY A 6 -22.52 6.15 -3.21
N GLY A 7 -23.58 6.95 -3.23
CA GLY A 7 -24.42 7.20 -4.39
C GLY A 7 -23.70 7.85 -5.58
N TYR A 8 -24.41 7.91 -6.70
CA TYR A 8 -23.93 8.60 -7.91
C TYR A 8 -23.98 10.13 -7.70
N SER A 9 -22.91 10.82 -8.08
CA SER A 9 -22.80 12.28 -8.13
C SER A 9 -22.35 12.75 -9.51
N ASN A 10 -22.84 13.90 -9.94
CA ASN A 10 -22.47 14.54 -11.22
C ASN A 10 -22.42 16.07 -11.13
N ALA A 11 -22.03 16.61 -9.97
CA ALA A 11 -21.83 18.04 -9.80
C ALA A 11 -20.83 18.57 -10.85
N LYS A 12 -21.26 19.55 -11.65
CA LYS A 12 -20.46 20.17 -12.73
C LYS A 12 -19.22 20.92 -12.22
N THR A 13 -19.25 21.33 -10.95
CA THR A 13 -18.14 22.01 -10.27
C THR A 13 -17.04 21.05 -9.83
N ASP A 14 -17.33 19.75 -9.81
CA ASP A 14 -16.37 18.71 -9.43
C ASP A 14 -15.74 18.10 -10.68
N SER A 15 -14.47 18.42 -10.88
CA SER A 15 -13.64 17.89 -11.97
C SER A 15 -13.55 16.36 -11.99
N GLY A 16 -13.75 15.68 -10.86
CA GLY A 16 -13.75 14.22 -10.77
C GLY A 16 -14.91 13.56 -11.55
N ASN A 17 -15.96 14.31 -11.84
CA ASN A 17 -17.11 13.84 -12.60
C ASN A 17 -16.91 13.87 -14.13
N TYR A 18 -15.75 14.34 -14.60
CA TYR A 18 -15.47 14.47 -16.02
C TYR A 18 -14.49 13.42 -16.53
N LEU A 19 -14.77 12.85 -17.70
CA LEU A 19 -13.87 12.01 -18.47
C LEU A 19 -13.81 12.58 -19.90
N ASN A 20 -12.61 12.97 -20.35
CA ASN A 20 -12.38 13.57 -21.68
C ASN A 20 -13.35 14.74 -21.99
N GLY A 21 -13.55 15.63 -21.02
CA GLY A 21 -14.46 16.78 -21.14
C GLY A 21 -15.96 16.45 -21.02
N LYS A 22 -16.33 15.16 -20.92
CA LYS A 22 -17.72 14.73 -20.76
C LYS A 22 -18.06 14.48 -19.31
N LEU A 23 -19.19 15.04 -18.84
CA LEU A 23 -19.74 14.77 -17.52
C LEU A 23 -20.30 13.34 -17.47
N VAL A 24 -19.59 12.44 -16.78
CA VAL A 24 -19.95 11.03 -16.62
C VAL A 24 -20.26 10.67 -15.16
N GLY A 25 -19.88 11.52 -14.21
CA GLY A 25 -20.14 11.35 -12.79
C GLY A 25 -19.12 10.47 -12.05
N THR A 26 -19.40 10.29 -10.75
CA THR A 26 -18.64 9.48 -9.79
C THR A 26 -19.64 8.65 -8.98
N LYS A 27 -19.33 7.39 -8.66
CA LYS A 27 -20.12 6.56 -7.75
C LYS A 27 -19.18 5.80 -6.82
N TYR A 28 -19.52 5.64 -5.55
CA TYR A 28 -18.64 5.03 -4.54
C TYR A 28 -17.25 5.69 -4.46
N GLY A 29 -17.12 6.98 -4.81
CA GLY A 29 -15.83 7.66 -4.89
C GLY A 29 -14.94 7.26 -6.08
N VAL A 30 -15.42 6.39 -6.97
CA VAL A 30 -14.74 5.99 -8.20
C VAL A 30 -15.12 6.92 -9.34
N THR A 31 -14.15 7.70 -9.82
CA THR A 31 -14.32 8.60 -10.98
C THR A 31 -14.51 7.82 -12.28
N GLY A 32 -15.13 8.44 -13.28
CA GLY A 32 -15.21 7.87 -14.63
C GLY A 32 -13.83 7.50 -15.21
N LYS A 33 -12.79 8.30 -14.94
CA LYS A 33 -11.42 7.99 -15.37
C LYS A 33 -10.89 6.69 -14.74
N THR A 34 -11.08 6.51 -13.44
CA THR A 34 -10.66 5.30 -12.74
C THR A 34 -11.41 4.07 -13.24
N LEU A 35 -12.73 4.18 -13.43
CA LEU A 35 -13.55 3.08 -13.92
C LEU A 35 -13.17 2.70 -15.36
N ALA A 36 -12.91 3.69 -16.22
CA ALA A 36 -12.52 3.45 -17.61
C ALA A 36 -11.18 2.70 -17.67
N ALA A 37 -10.17 3.18 -16.91
CA ALA A 37 -8.88 2.51 -16.79
C ALA A 37 -9.00 1.07 -16.27
N HIS A 38 -9.84 0.84 -15.25
CA HIS A 38 -10.08 -0.50 -14.70
C HIS A 38 -10.67 -1.47 -15.73
N ARG A 39 -11.60 -0.97 -16.56
CA ARG A 39 -12.25 -1.76 -17.63
C ARG A 39 -11.43 -1.84 -18.93
N GLY A 40 -10.26 -1.20 -19.00
CA GLY A 40 -9.47 -1.12 -20.23
C GLY A 40 -10.14 -0.30 -21.34
N LEU A 41 -10.98 0.67 -20.96
CA LEU A 41 -11.75 1.52 -21.87
C LEU A 41 -11.19 2.95 -21.87
N ASN A 42 -11.30 3.62 -23.01
CA ASN A 42 -10.89 5.02 -23.15
C ASN A 42 -12.03 6.02 -22.87
N THR A 43 -13.27 5.56 -22.87
CA THR A 43 -14.47 6.38 -22.67
C THR A 43 -15.55 5.60 -21.91
N LEU A 44 -16.38 6.32 -21.16
CA LEU A 44 -17.56 5.78 -20.48
C LEU A 44 -18.74 6.74 -20.64
N SER A 45 -19.95 6.22 -20.49
CA SER A 45 -21.18 6.99 -20.32
C SER A 45 -21.52 7.20 -18.83
N ALA A 46 -22.42 8.13 -18.55
CA ALA A 46 -22.98 8.28 -17.20
C ALA A 46 -23.77 7.02 -16.75
N ALA A 47 -24.35 6.28 -17.69
CA ALA A 47 -25.03 5.02 -17.39
C ALA A 47 -24.04 3.96 -16.87
N ASP A 48 -22.84 3.90 -17.45
CA ASP A 48 -21.79 2.98 -16.99
C ASP A 48 -21.36 3.26 -15.56
N VAL A 49 -21.17 4.55 -15.21
CA VAL A 49 -20.81 4.95 -13.85
C VAL A 49 -21.96 4.69 -12.87
N LYS A 50 -23.22 4.92 -13.27
CA LYS A 50 -24.38 4.57 -12.44
C LYS A 50 -24.50 3.06 -12.21
N ALA A 51 -24.15 2.26 -13.21
CA ALA A 51 -24.18 0.80 -13.17
C ALA A 51 -23.01 0.20 -12.37
N LEU A 52 -21.99 0.98 -12.00
CA LEU A 52 -20.89 0.52 -11.13
C LEU A 52 -21.46 -0.14 -9.88
N THR A 53 -21.10 -1.40 -9.65
CA THR A 53 -21.53 -2.15 -8.49
C THR A 53 -20.60 -1.90 -7.31
N LEU A 54 -21.09 -2.13 -6.09
CA LEU A 54 -20.26 -2.04 -4.89
C LEU A 54 -19.07 -3.01 -4.96
N LYS A 55 -19.29 -4.25 -5.43
CA LYS A 55 -18.25 -5.27 -5.58
C LYS A 55 -17.16 -4.85 -6.57
N GLU A 56 -17.55 -4.25 -7.70
CA GLU A 56 -16.58 -3.73 -8.67
C GLU A 56 -15.81 -2.53 -8.10
N ALA A 57 -16.49 -1.65 -7.37
CA ALA A 57 -15.81 -0.56 -6.66
C ALA A 57 -14.77 -1.11 -5.66
N GLU A 58 -15.12 -2.09 -4.83
CA GLU A 58 -14.18 -2.77 -3.92
C GLU A 58 -12.97 -3.36 -4.65
N GLU A 59 -13.20 -3.95 -5.81
CA GLU A 59 -12.13 -4.48 -6.65
C GLU A 59 -11.21 -3.37 -7.19
N ILE A 60 -11.77 -2.26 -7.62
CA ILE A 60 -11.03 -1.07 -8.03
C ILE A 60 -10.18 -0.54 -6.87
N TYR A 61 -10.75 -0.43 -5.67
CA TYR A 61 -10.01 0.01 -4.49
C TYR A 61 -8.89 -0.94 -4.12
N ARG A 62 -9.13 -2.25 -4.19
CA ARG A 62 -8.09 -3.26 -3.94
C ARG A 62 -6.95 -3.18 -4.96
N LYS A 63 -7.26 -3.22 -6.26
CA LYS A 63 -6.24 -3.27 -7.33
C LYS A 63 -5.55 -1.93 -7.53
N SER A 64 -6.31 -0.85 -7.61
CA SER A 64 -5.82 0.45 -8.07
C SER A 64 -5.28 1.31 -6.94
N TYR A 65 -5.69 1.08 -5.70
CA TYR A 65 -5.31 1.92 -4.57
C TYR A 65 -4.57 1.15 -3.50
N TRP A 66 -5.15 0.05 -2.97
CA TRP A 66 -4.53 -0.74 -1.91
C TRP A 66 -3.22 -1.38 -2.37
N SER A 67 -3.26 -2.21 -3.41
CA SER A 67 -2.07 -2.88 -3.92
C SER A 67 -1.00 -1.90 -4.40
N GLN A 68 -1.37 -0.87 -5.16
CA GLN A 68 -0.42 0.12 -5.68
C GLN A 68 0.19 1.02 -4.59
N SER A 69 -0.49 1.20 -3.45
CA SER A 69 0.07 1.93 -2.31
C SER A 69 0.91 1.04 -1.39
N GLY A 70 1.10 -0.24 -1.74
CA GLY A 70 1.85 -1.21 -0.93
C GLY A 70 1.06 -1.80 0.23
N GLY A 71 -0.27 -1.79 0.19
CA GLY A 71 -1.10 -2.14 1.34
C GLY A 71 -0.86 -3.54 1.93
N SER A 72 -0.54 -4.54 1.09
CA SER A 72 -0.21 -5.89 1.58
C SER A 72 1.28 -6.10 1.90
N LEU A 73 2.13 -5.11 1.63
CA LEU A 73 3.59 -5.20 1.76
C LEU A 73 4.13 -4.34 2.91
N LEU A 74 3.48 -3.22 3.19
CA LEU A 74 3.90 -2.27 4.22
C LEU A 74 3.43 -2.72 5.61
N PRO A 75 4.17 -2.39 6.69
CA PRO A 75 3.72 -2.64 8.05
C PRO A 75 2.40 -1.91 8.37
N ILE A 76 1.66 -2.47 9.32
CA ILE A 76 0.41 -1.88 9.81
C ILE A 76 0.61 -0.41 10.20
N GLY A 77 -0.36 0.43 9.88
CA GLY A 77 -0.31 1.87 10.08
C GLY A 77 0.34 2.59 8.90
N VAL A 78 1.46 2.08 8.38
CA VAL A 78 2.09 2.65 7.16
C VAL A 78 1.25 2.30 5.93
N ASP A 79 0.78 1.05 5.85
CA ASP A 79 -0.17 0.58 4.84
C ASP A 79 -1.45 1.43 4.79
N TYR A 80 -2.04 1.70 5.96
CA TYR A 80 -3.24 2.50 6.15
C TYR A 80 -3.00 3.95 5.70
N MET A 81 -1.92 4.58 6.15
CA MET A 81 -1.58 5.95 5.76
C MET A 81 -1.29 6.05 4.26
N ALA A 82 -0.56 5.09 3.69
CA ALA A 82 -0.24 5.06 2.27
C ALA A 82 -1.48 4.85 1.42
N PHE A 83 -2.40 3.98 1.83
CA PHE A 83 -3.67 3.79 1.16
C PHE A 83 -4.56 5.04 1.21
N ASP A 84 -4.77 5.64 2.39
CA ASP A 84 -5.56 6.88 2.52
C ASP A 84 -4.97 7.98 1.63
N TYR A 85 -3.65 8.17 1.69
CA TYR A 85 -2.99 9.17 0.86
C TYR A 85 -3.10 8.83 -0.63
N GLY A 86 -2.97 7.55 -0.99
CA GLY A 86 -3.11 7.06 -2.36
C GLY A 86 -4.49 7.31 -2.95
N VAL A 87 -5.55 7.10 -2.16
CA VAL A 87 -6.94 7.38 -2.57
C VAL A 87 -7.16 8.88 -2.83
N ASN A 88 -6.55 9.73 -2.01
CA ASN A 88 -6.77 11.19 -2.08
C ASN A 88 -5.84 11.92 -3.05
N SER A 89 -4.66 11.37 -3.35
CA SER A 89 -3.60 12.10 -4.07
C SER A 89 -2.85 11.25 -5.10
N GLY A 90 -3.26 10.00 -5.28
CA GLY A 90 -2.67 9.02 -6.19
C GLY A 90 -1.68 8.06 -5.50
N PRO A 91 -1.77 6.74 -5.74
CA PRO A 91 -0.90 5.74 -5.11
C PRO A 91 0.59 6.01 -5.32
N SER A 92 1.01 6.32 -6.54
CA SER A 92 2.41 6.63 -6.86
C SER A 92 2.94 7.80 -6.03
N ARG A 93 2.12 8.83 -5.77
CA ARG A 93 2.54 9.98 -4.95
C ARG A 93 2.68 9.61 -3.48
N ALA A 94 1.76 8.80 -2.95
CA ALA A 94 1.85 8.28 -1.60
C ALA A 94 3.17 7.51 -1.42
N VAL A 95 3.46 6.57 -2.32
CA VAL A 95 4.68 5.77 -2.26
C VAL A 95 5.94 6.62 -2.43
N LYS A 96 5.98 7.55 -3.38
CA LYS A 96 7.14 8.47 -3.55
C LYS A 96 7.39 9.35 -2.32
N SER A 97 6.32 9.77 -1.65
CA SER A 97 6.41 10.54 -0.41
C SER A 97 7.00 9.67 0.70
N LEU A 98 6.55 8.42 0.85
CA LEU A 98 7.12 7.48 1.80
C LEU A 98 8.60 7.20 1.51
N GLN A 99 8.95 6.95 0.25
CA GLN A 99 10.33 6.73 -0.20
C GLN A 99 11.24 7.92 0.11
N ARG A 100 10.74 9.16 -0.05
CA ARG A 100 11.47 10.36 0.37
C ARG A 100 11.75 10.34 1.86
N VAL A 101 10.76 10.02 2.69
CA VAL A 101 10.88 10.01 4.15
C VAL A 101 11.90 8.97 4.60
N VAL A 102 11.88 7.76 4.02
CA VAL A 102 12.81 6.68 4.37
C VAL A 102 14.16 6.76 3.65
N GLY A 103 14.37 7.76 2.79
CA GLY A 103 15.66 8.05 2.16
C GLY A 103 16.07 7.11 1.02
N VAL A 104 15.09 6.56 0.27
CA VAL A 104 15.35 5.69 -0.90
C VAL A 104 14.91 6.36 -2.21
N GLY A 105 15.23 5.72 -3.34
CA GLY A 105 14.79 6.15 -4.67
C GLY A 105 13.27 6.29 -4.76
N GLN A 106 12.80 7.35 -5.41
CA GLN A 106 11.37 7.73 -5.46
C GLN A 106 10.71 7.27 -6.76
N ASP A 107 10.75 5.98 -7.04
CA ASP A 107 10.13 5.38 -8.23
C ASP A 107 8.60 5.24 -8.10
N GLY A 108 8.07 5.30 -6.87
CA GLY A 108 6.65 5.12 -6.58
C GLY A 108 6.20 3.66 -6.53
N ILE A 109 7.14 2.72 -6.39
CA ILE A 109 6.90 1.28 -6.30
C ILE A 109 7.38 0.77 -4.93
N VAL A 110 6.52 0.04 -4.22
CA VAL A 110 6.92 -0.60 -2.96
C VAL A 110 7.66 -1.90 -3.27
N GLY A 111 8.98 -1.81 -3.44
CA GLY A 111 9.89 -2.95 -3.57
C GLY A 111 10.67 -3.23 -2.28
N GLY A 112 11.56 -4.24 -2.33
CA GLY A 112 12.37 -4.66 -1.18
C GLY A 112 13.20 -3.54 -0.54
N GLN A 113 13.73 -2.61 -1.33
CA GLN A 113 14.46 -1.44 -0.81
C GLN A 113 13.56 -0.55 0.07
N THR A 114 12.34 -0.25 -0.39
CA THR A 114 11.36 0.54 0.37
C THR A 114 10.98 -0.19 1.66
N ILE A 115 10.72 -1.50 1.59
CA ILE A 115 10.32 -2.31 2.76
C ILE A 115 11.44 -2.35 3.81
N ASN A 116 12.69 -2.59 3.40
CA ASN A 116 13.83 -2.62 4.31
C ASN A 116 14.03 -1.26 4.98
N ALA A 117 13.98 -0.17 4.22
CA ALA A 117 14.15 1.18 4.76
C ALA A 117 13.01 1.60 5.72
N VAL A 118 11.79 1.12 5.48
CA VAL A 118 10.66 1.29 6.41
C VAL A 118 10.91 0.53 7.72
N ASN A 119 11.38 -0.72 7.65
CA ASN A 119 11.62 -1.56 8.82
C ASN A 119 12.83 -1.07 9.65
N GLU A 120 13.86 -0.53 8.99
CA GLU A 120 15.09 -0.02 9.60
C GLU A 120 15.01 1.48 9.94
N TYR A 121 13.82 2.10 9.86
CA TYR A 121 13.68 3.54 10.03
C TYR A 121 14.15 4.01 11.41
N LYS A 122 15.10 4.96 11.41
CA LYS A 122 15.66 5.51 12.64
C LYS A 122 14.59 6.21 13.47
N GLY A 123 14.45 5.79 14.73
CA GLY A 123 13.40 6.27 15.65
C GLY A 123 12.12 5.43 15.64
N GLY A 124 12.09 4.36 14.84
CA GLY A 124 11.02 3.37 14.84
C GLY A 124 9.74 3.81 14.13
N ILE A 125 8.77 2.91 14.15
CA ILE A 125 7.54 3.01 13.36
C ILE A 125 6.68 4.24 13.72
N GLU A 126 6.57 4.60 15.01
CA GLU A 126 5.78 5.79 15.38
C GLU A 126 6.39 7.09 14.84
N LYS A 127 7.72 7.19 14.81
CA LYS A 127 8.41 8.34 14.22
C LYS A 127 8.19 8.37 12.71
N LEU A 128 8.33 7.23 12.04
CA LEU A 128 8.05 7.11 10.60
C LEU A 128 6.65 7.60 10.25
N LEU A 129 5.62 7.20 10.99
CA LEU A 129 4.25 7.64 10.74
C LEU A 129 4.11 9.17 10.84
N ARG A 130 4.76 9.80 11.84
CA ARG A 130 4.74 11.26 12.03
C ARG A 130 5.44 11.97 10.88
N ASP A 131 6.65 11.54 10.53
CA ASP A 131 7.42 12.13 9.44
C ASP A 131 6.70 11.96 8.10
N TYR A 132 6.00 10.84 7.91
CA TYR A 132 5.18 10.61 6.71
C TYR A 132 3.91 11.48 6.68
N ALA A 133 3.26 11.72 7.82
CA ALA A 133 2.18 12.69 7.92
C ALA A 133 2.66 14.11 7.59
N ASP A 134 3.85 14.48 8.06
CA ASP A 134 4.44 15.79 7.80
C ASP A 134 4.81 15.94 6.32
N GLU A 135 5.38 14.92 5.68
CA GLU A 135 5.64 14.90 4.24
C GLU A 135 4.35 15.09 3.43
N ARG A 136 3.27 14.39 3.82
CA ARG A 136 1.95 14.58 3.21
C ARG A 136 1.46 16.02 3.39
N MET A 137 1.60 16.60 4.57
CA MET A 137 1.20 17.99 4.82
C MET A 137 2.04 18.99 4.02
N ARG A 138 3.35 18.73 3.83
CA ARG A 138 4.20 19.54 2.94
C ARG A 138 3.66 19.55 1.51
N PHE A 139 3.31 18.39 0.97
CA PHE A 139 2.70 18.29 -0.35
C PHE A 139 1.35 19.01 -0.43
N LEU A 140 0.46 18.80 0.53
CA LEU A 140 -0.87 19.42 0.50
C LEU A 140 -0.78 20.95 0.55
N ARG A 141 0.15 21.50 1.35
CA ARG A 141 0.42 22.94 1.41
C ARG A 141 0.96 23.53 0.12
N SER A 142 1.57 22.73 -0.76
CA SER A 142 2.07 23.21 -2.05
C SER A 142 1.02 23.28 -3.15
N LEU A 143 -0.20 22.76 -2.90
CA LEU A 143 -1.27 22.79 -3.89
C LEU A 143 -1.86 24.20 -4.03
N GLY A 144 -1.78 24.76 -5.24
CA GLY A 144 -2.39 26.04 -5.61
C GLY A 144 -3.71 25.90 -6.39
N GLY A 145 -4.26 27.03 -6.84
CA GLY A 145 -5.48 27.08 -7.65
C GLY A 145 -6.78 27.09 -6.84
N ALA A 146 -7.91 27.15 -7.55
CA ALA A 146 -9.24 27.30 -6.93
C ALA A 146 -9.65 26.11 -6.04
N GLN A 147 -9.10 24.92 -6.30
CA GLN A 147 -9.27 23.71 -5.49
C GLN A 147 -8.02 23.38 -4.66
N GLY A 148 -7.08 24.31 -4.53
CA GLY A 148 -5.82 24.15 -3.80
C GLY A 148 -5.95 24.35 -2.27
N TRP A 149 -4.80 24.63 -1.65
CA TRP A 149 -4.65 24.80 -0.20
C TRP A 149 -5.52 25.91 0.38
N SER A 150 -5.67 27.04 -0.32
CA SER A 150 -6.47 28.17 0.17
C SER A 150 -7.93 27.79 0.44
N ALA A 151 -8.53 26.97 -0.43
CA ALA A 151 -9.90 26.52 -0.30
C ALA A 151 -10.05 25.32 0.64
N ASN A 152 -9.11 24.36 0.59
CA ASN A 152 -9.29 23.04 1.20
C ASN A 152 -8.35 22.71 2.37
N GLY A 153 -7.33 23.55 2.61
CA GLY A 153 -6.21 23.24 3.51
C GLY A 153 -6.62 22.97 4.96
N ARG A 154 -7.67 23.64 5.45
CA ARG A 154 -8.22 23.38 6.78
C ARG A 154 -8.78 21.95 6.89
N GLY A 155 -9.63 21.56 5.93
CA GLY A 155 -10.21 20.22 5.89
C GLY A 155 -9.16 19.12 5.74
N TRP A 156 -8.14 19.38 4.91
CA TRP A 156 -7.01 18.46 4.77
C TRP A 156 -6.18 18.33 6.04
N THR A 157 -5.94 19.44 6.76
CA THR A 157 -5.23 19.43 8.04
C THR A 157 -5.99 18.59 9.08
N ILE A 158 -7.30 18.80 9.20
CA ILE A 158 -8.16 18.03 10.11
C ILE A 158 -8.12 16.54 9.74
N ARG A 159 -8.18 16.18 8.45
CA ARG A 159 -8.12 14.78 8.03
C ARG A 159 -6.79 14.13 8.41
N VAL A 160 -5.67 14.76 8.08
CA VAL A 160 -4.34 14.14 8.27
C VAL A 160 -3.97 14.10 9.75
N THR A 161 -4.15 15.22 10.45
CA THR A 161 -3.63 15.42 11.82
C THR A 161 -4.68 15.22 12.91
N GLY A 162 -5.96 15.29 12.55
CA GLY A 162 -7.06 15.30 13.52
C GLY A 162 -7.29 16.65 14.20
N LYS A 163 -6.45 17.66 13.94
CA LYS A 163 -6.48 18.96 14.60
C LYS A 163 -7.13 20.01 13.71
N ASP A 164 -8.05 20.79 14.28
CA ASP A 164 -8.62 21.96 13.62
C ASP A 164 -7.78 23.22 13.94
N PRO A 165 -7.11 23.84 12.95
CA PRO A 165 -6.36 25.08 13.16
C PRO A 165 -7.20 26.19 13.80
N ASN A 166 -8.51 26.21 13.56
CA ASN A 166 -9.41 27.23 14.09
C ASN A 166 -10.01 26.84 15.45
N LYS A 167 -9.70 25.64 15.96
CA LYS A 167 -10.24 25.10 17.23
C LYS A 167 -11.77 25.14 17.34
N GLN A 168 -12.49 25.10 16.20
CA GLN A 168 -13.96 25.05 16.20
C GLN A 168 -14.46 23.64 16.44
N TRP A 169 -13.67 22.64 16.06
CA TRP A 169 -13.95 21.22 16.31
C TRP A 169 -12.99 20.67 17.36
N LYS A 170 -13.47 19.70 18.15
CA LYS A 170 -12.63 18.96 19.09
C LYS A 170 -11.58 18.15 18.32
N ASP A 171 -10.40 18.03 18.94
CA ASP A 171 -9.36 17.16 18.42
C ASP A 171 -9.88 15.73 18.31
N GLN A 172 -9.56 15.11 17.18
CA GLN A 172 -9.83 13.72 16.87
C GLN A 172 -8.52 13.03 16.46
N PRO A 173 -8.48 11.70 16.32
CA PRO A 173 -7.22 11.03 15.96
C PRO A 173 -6.68 11.44 14.58
N GLY A 174 -7.56 11.70 13.61
CA GLY A 174 -7.16 11.87 12.21
C GLY A 174 -6.47 10.61 11.66
N VAL A 175 -5.86 10.73 10.48
CA VAL A 175 -5.14 9.62 9.84
C VAL A 175 -3.93 9.20 10.69
N ILE A 176 -3.14 10.16 11.18
CA ILE A 176 -1.94 9.84 11.99
C ILE A 176 -2.30 9.17 13.32
N GLY A 177 -3.31 9.67 14.04
CA GLY A 177 -3.71 9.09 15.32
C GLY A 177 -4.31 7.70 15.16
N ASN A 178 -5.09 7.46 14.11
CA ASN A 178 -5.60 6.13 13.78
C ASN A 178 -4.45 5.15 13.47
N ALA A 179 -3.47 5.56 12.67
CA ALA A 179 -2.30 4.73 12.35
C ALA A 179 -1.50 4.37 13.60
N LEU A 180 -1.26 5.35 14.48
CA LEU A 180 -0.58 5.14 15.78
C LEU A 180 -1.38 4.18 16.67
N ALA A 181 -2.70 4.33 16.73
CA ALA A 181 -3.56 3.42 17.49
C ALA A 181 -3.51 1.98 16.96
N MET A 182 -3.50 1.79 15.63
CA MET A 182 -3.37 0.48 15.00
C MET A 182 -2.03 -0.18 15.34
N VAL A 183 -0.93 0.57 15.25
CA VAL A 183 0.40 0.09 15.65
C VAL A 183 0.42 -0.31 17.12
N ARG A 184 -0.05 0.57 18.01
CA ARG A 184 -0.08 0.29 19.46
C ARG A 184 -0.94 -0.90 19.79
N LYS A 185 -2.11 -1.04 19.16
CA LYS A 185 -2.97 -2.21 19.32
C LYS A 185 -2.24 -3.49 18.93
N LYS A 186 -1.54 -3.49 17.79
CA LYS A 186 -0.72 -4.64 17.35
C LYS A 186 0.45 -4.95 18.29
N LEU A 187 0.98 -3.96 19.01
CA LEU A 187 2.04 -4.16 20.00
C LEU A 187 1.50 -4.68 21.35
N VAL A 188 0.26 -4.31 21.70
CA VAL A 188 -0.40 -4.70 22.96
C VAL A 188 -1.11 -6.05 22.86
N GLU A 189 -1.63 -6.41 21.68
CA GLU A 189 -2.10 -7.76 21.38
C GLU A 189 -0.89 -8.54 20.85
N PRO A 190 -0.18 -9.35 21.68
CA PRO A 190 0.75 -10.30 21.10
C PRO A 190 -0.06 -11.15 20.14
N THR A 191 0.50 -11.51 18.98
CA THR A 191 0.00 -12.65 18.21
C THR A 191 -0.33 -13.74 19.22
N LYS A 192 -1.62 -14.12 19.35
CA LYS A 192 -2.02 -15.25 20.19
C LYS A 192 -1.01 -16.37 19.96
N GLU A 193 -0.33 -16.75 21.02
CA GLU A 193 0.70 -17.77 21.01
C GLU A 193 0.18 -19.02 20.30
N ILE A 194 1.02 -19.58 19.43
CA ILE A 194 0.90 -20.99 19.03
C ILE A 194 0.97 -21.79 20.34
N PRO A 195 0.03 -22.72 20.63
CA PRO A 195 0.02 -23.43 21.89
C PRO A 195 1.39 -24.09 22.15
N ALA A 196 2.01 -23.71 23.27
CA ALA A 196 3.17 -24.39 23.82
C ALA A 196 2.76 -25.84 24.13
N GLY A 197 3.25 -26.76 23.31
CA GLY A 197 2.87 -28.17 23.36
C GLY A 197 3.71 -29.02 22.42
N VAL A 198 5.03 -28.95 22.55
CA VAL A 198 5.94 -30.01 22.08
C VAL A 198 6.82 -30.41 23.27
N PRO A 199 6.88 -31.69 23.68
CA PRO A 199 7.60 -32.11 24.87
C PRO A 199 9.11 -31.87 24.77
N ASP A 200 9.70 -31.64 25.93
CA ASP A 200 11.14 -31.49 26.19
C ASP A 200 11.93 -32.69 25.63
N GLY A 201 12.89 -32.37 24.76
CA GLY A 201 13.76 -33.31 24.06
C GLY A 201 15.15 -32.73 23.97
N SER A 202 15.89 -32.88 25.06
CA SER A 202 17.31 -32.51 25.17
C SER A 202 18.15 -33.01 23.97
N ALA A 203 18.77 -32.08 23.23
CA ALA A 203 19.95 -32.37 22.42
C ALA A 203 20.75 -31.08 22.17
N LYS A 204 21.97 -31.05 22.71
CA LYS A 204 23.01 -30.07 22.35
C LYS A 204 23.50 -30.37 20.92
N ALA A 205 23.50 -29.40 20.01
CA ALA A 205 24.28 -29.42 18.75
C ALA A 205 24.33 -27.99 18.16
N ASP A 206 25.45 -27.27 18.26
CA ASP A 206 26.62 -27.16 17.37
C ASP A 206 26.36 -26.37 16.05
N PRO A 207 26.91 -25.14 15.85
CA PRO A 207 26.37 -24.14 14.92
C PRO A 207 26.66 -24.33 13.42
N LYS A 208 27.02 -25.53 12.95
CA LYS A 208 27.61 -25.70 11.60
C LYS A 208 26.80 -26.43 10.54
N ASN A 209 25.52 -26.70 10.75
CA ASN A 209 24.67 -27.21 9.67
C ASN A 209 23.28 -26.56 9.71
N ILE A 210 23.16 -25.38 9.12
CA ILE A 210 21.85 -24.89 8.65
C ILE A 210 21.57 -25.64 7.35
N GLY A 211 20.97 -26.82 7.48
CA GLY A 211 20.55 -27.64 6.36
C GLY A 211 19.41 -26.97 5.59
N ILE A 212 19.76 -26.29 4.50
CA ILE A 212 18.82 -25.78 3.48
C ILE A 212 17.82 -26.88 3.04
N ALA A 213 18.22 -28.15 3.11
CA ALA A 213 17.41 -29.30 2.75
C ALA A 213 16.21 -29.57 3.68
N GLU A 214 16.23 -29.09 4.93
CA GLU A 214 15.17 -29.33 5.91
C GLU A 214 14.05 -28.28 5.83
N ILE A 215 14.39 -27.07 5.37
CA ILE A 215 13.44 -25.99 5.05
C ILE A 215 12.57 -26.35 3.82
N VAL A 216 13.08 -27.16 2.90
CA VAL A 216 12.37 -27.57 1.68
C VAL A 216 11.29 -28.63 1.96
N LYS A 217 11.37 -29.37 3.08
CA LYS A 217 10.46 -30.50 3.36
C LYS A 217 9.28 -30.15 4.27
N ASN A 218 9.22 -28.93 4.82
CA ASN A 218 8.15 -28.49 5.73
C ASN A 218 7.12 -27.59 5.02
N PRO A 219 5.89 -28.06 4.73
CA PRO A 219 4.89 -27.27 4.00
C PRO A 219 4.49 -25.97 4.71
N GLU A 220 4.59 -25.93 6.04
CA GLU A 220 4.23 -24.76 6.85
C GLU A 220 5.26 -23.63 6.77
N ALA A 221 6.53 -23.94 6.45
CA ALA A 221 7.55 -22.91 6.18
C ALA A 221 7.31 -22.18 4.84
N TRP A 222 6.50 -22.77 3.95
CA TRP A 222 6.13 -22.20 2.66
C TRP A 222 4.76 -21.53 2.67
N ALA A 223 3.98 -21.64 3.74
CA ALA A 223 2.66 -21.00 3.85
C ALA A 223 2.69 -19.47 3.64
N PRO A 224 3.70 -18.71 4.12
CA PRO A 224 3.82 -17.28 3.83
C PRO A 224 4.29 -16.99 2.39
N LEU A 225 4.95 -17.95 1.75
CA LEU A 225 5.37 -17.87 0.35
C LEU A 225 4.30 -18.40 -0.61
N GLY A 226 3.31 -19.15 -0.14
CA GLY A 226 2.24 -19.73 -0.96
C GLY A 226 1.41 -18.67 -1.68
N GLY A 227 1.17 -17.51 -1.08
CA GLY A 227 0.48 -16.39 -1.76
C GLY A 227 1.32 -15.76 -2.88
N LEU A 228 2.65 -15.72 -2.70
CA LEU A 228 3.63 -15.22 -3.67
C LEU A 228 3.85 -16.23 -4.81
N LEU A 229 3.90 -17.53 -4.50
CA LEU A 229 3.97 -18.63 -5.46
C LEU A 229 2.67 -18.84 -6.21
N SER A 230 1.50 -18.53 -5.63
CA SER A 230 0.21 -18.56 -6.33
C SER A 230 0.10 -17.41 -7.34
N ALA A 231 0.65 -16.23 -7.00
CA ALA A 231 0.76 -15.09 -7.90
C ALA A 231 1.82 -15.29 -9.00
N LEU A 232 2.88 -16.06 -8.73
CA LEU A 232 3.83 -16.52 -9.76
C LEU A 232 3.24 -17.66 -10.61
N GLY A 233 2.47 -18.58 -10.03
CA GLY A 233 1.83 -19.70 -10.73
C GLY A 233 0.81 -19.26 -11.78
N SER A 234 0.10 -18.15 -11.55
CA SER A 234 -0.77 -17.53 -12.57
C SER A 234 0.01 -16.83 -13.69
N VAL A 235 1.28 -16.49 -13.45
CA VAL A 235 2.25 -16.02 -14.47
C VAL A 235 2.89 -17.21 -15.22
N PHE A 236 2.68 -18.46 -14.80
CA PHE A 236 3.16 -19.67 -15.48
C PHE A 236 2.04 -20.50 -16.14
N SER A 237 0.76 -20.12 -16.01
CA SER A 237 -0.38 -20.89 -16.54
C SER A 237 -0.82 -20.52 -17.97
N GLY A 238 -0.34 -19.40 -18.52
CA GLY A 238 -0.51 -19.07 -19.94
C GLY A 238 0.62 -19.62 -20.82
N SER A 239 0.40 -19.64 -22.13
CA SER A 239 1.41 -19.97 -23.13
C SER A 239 1.55 -18.81 -24.11
N GLY A 240 2.65 -18.06 -24.03
CA GLY A 240 2.90 -16.94 -24.95
C GLY A 240 4.28 -16.28 -24.81
N PRO A 241 4.81 -15.64 -25.88
CA PRO A 241 6.15 -15.03 -25.89
C PRO A 241 6.37 -13.95 -24.82
N LEU A 242 5.33 -13.17 -24.51
CA LEU A 242 5.38 -12.12 -23.50
C LEU A 242 5.54 -12.69 -22.07
N GLN A 243 5.02 -13.89 -21.85
CA GLN A 243 5.07 -14.58 -20.57
C GLN A 243 6.44 -15.24 -20.34
N TYR A 244 7.07 -15.78 -21.39
CA TYR A 244 8.46 -16.23 -21.30
C TYR A 244 9.43 -15.08 -21.02
N ALA A 245 9.18 -13.89 -21.59
CA ALA A 245 9.96 -12.70 -21.29
C ALA A 245 9.79 -12.23 -19.83
N LEU A 246 8.57 -12.27 -19.29
CA LEU A 246 8.28 -11.98 -17.88
C LEU A 246 8.92 -13.00 -16.93
N ALA A 247 8.81 -14.29 -17.25
CA ALA A 247 9.43 -15.38 -16.50
C ALA A 247 10.96 -15.25 -16.48
N ALA A 248 11.58 -14.95 -17.63
CA ALA A 248 13.01 -14.68 -17.72
C ALA A 248 13.43 -13.48 -16.87
N GLY A 249 12.65 -12.39 -16.88
CA GLY A 249 12.89 -11.21 -16.05
C GLY A 249 12.85 -11.50 -14.54
N VAL A 250 11.90 -12.33 -14.09
CA VAL A 250 11.80 -12.75 -12.68
C VAL A 250 12.97 -13.64 -12.28
N VAL A 251 13.35 -14.61 -13.12
CA VAL A 251 14.50 -15.51 -12.85
C VAL A 251 15.81 -14.71 -12.77
N VAL A 252 16.01 -13.74 -13.67
CA VAL A 252 17.17 -12.84 -13.63
C VAL A 252 17.14 -11.99 -12.35
N GLY A 253 16.00 -11.43 -11.97
CA GLY A 253 15.86 -10.63 -10.74
C GLY A 253 16.18 -11.44 -9.47
N ILE A 254 15.72 -12.69 -9.39
CA ILE A 254 16.03 -13.61 -8.29
C ILE A 254 17.52 -13.95 -8.29
N GLY A 255 18.09 -14.30 -9.43
CA GLY A 255 19.52 -14.62 -9.56
C GLY A 255 20.44 -13.46 -9.16
N VAL A 256 20.08 -12.23 -9.54
CA VAL A 256 20.78 -11.01 -9.14
C VAL A 256 20.65 -10.76 -7.64
N GLY A 257 19.45 -10.92 -7.08
CA GLY A 257 19.23 -10.79 -5.63
C GLY A 257 20.05 -11.77 -4.81
N VAL A 258 20.08 -13.04 -5.23
CA VAL A 258 20.89 -14.10 -4.60
C VAL A 258 22.39 -13.81 -4.74
N TYR A 259 22.85 -13.35 -5.91
CA TYR A 259 24.25 -12.97 -6.12
C TYR A 259 24.70 -11.85 -5.17
N TYR A 260 23.90 -10.78 -5.03
CA TYR A 260 24.23 -9.68 -4.13
C TYR A 260 24.16 -10.07 -2.66
N PHE A 261 23.23 -10.95 -2.29
CA PHE A 261 23.16 -11.51 -0.95
C PHE A 261 24.40 -12.33 -0.60
N VAL A 262 24.82 -13.25 -1.47
CA VAL A 262 26.03 -14.07 -1.28
C VAL A 262 27.29 -13.20 -1.24
N LYS A 263 27.36 -12.18 -2.09
CA LYS A 263 28.49 -11.22 -2.09
C LYS A 263 28.58 -10.45 -0.77
N ARG A 264 27.44 -10.04 -0.20
CA ARG A 264 27.39 -9.35 1.09
C ARG A 264 27.82 -10.24 2.25
N VAL A 265 27.29 -11.45 2.33
CA VAL A 265 27.65 -12.40 3.40
C VAL A 265 29.14 -12.79 3.36
N ARG A 266 29.76 -12.82 2.16
CA ARG A 266 31.21 -13.06 2.02
C ARG A 266 32.09 -11.84 2.29
N ALA A 267 31.53 -10.64 2.33
CA ALA A 267 32.25 -9.42 2.67
C ALA A 267 32.24 -9.14 4.19
N ASP A 268 31.27 -9.73 4.89
CA ASP A 268 31.02 -9.53 6.32
C ASP A 268 31.55 -10.68 7.21
N GLY A 269 32.34 -11.62 6.65
CA GLY A 269 32.98 -12.74 7.36
C GLY A 269 34.40 -12.96 6.88
#